data_AF-A0A177SK73-F1
#
_entry.id   AF-A0A177SK73-F1
#
_cell.length_a   1.000
_cell.length_b   1.000
_cell.length_c   1.000
_cell.angle_alpha   90.00
_cell.angle_beta   90.00
_cell.angle_gamma   90.00
#
_symmetry.space_group_name_H-M   'P 1'
#
loop_
_entity.id
_entity.type
_entity.pdbx_description
1 polymer ?
#
loop_
_entity_poly.entity_id
_entity_poly.type
_entity_poly.pdbx_seq_one_letter_code
_entity_poly.pdbx_strand_id
1 'polypeptide(L)'
;MKMTFTKVAVATVLAGTTLFGGAASAATKDETKVTDRYTALKAGMTIEQAAKVIYGKDYKKQLTKKSGSTVLKKKAEFTTVSQGQKTTAYTFSDEKNFTNISVFQFMTKKNSSVYRLTGKSLDLFRVDSYSGARESKMKLLKGKKIKTGMTEKQLDAVLSGSGLGEWTGVDSIDWTSIQTKQELDYGLGIKALSKTYVFPTSTTQRKLVIMNYDYEKKTYTVESQTSL
;
A
#
# COMPACT_ATOMS: atom_id res chain seq x y z
N MET A 1 -10.17 31.88 -46.08
CA MET A 1 -9.96 31.99 -44.61
C MET A 1 -10.24 30.61 -44.00
N LYS A 2 -9.19 29.84 -43.68
CA LYS A 2 -9.31 28.48 -43.11
C LYS A 2 -9.36 28.59 -41.59
N MET A 3 -10.47 28.21 -40.96
CA MET A 3 -10.57 28.11 -39.51
C MET A 3 -10.13 26.71 -39.06
N THR A 4 -9.01 26.66 -38.35
CA THR A 4 -8.49 25.44 -37.73
C THR A 4 -9.20 25.25 -36.39
N PHE A 5 -10.03 24.21 -36.28
CA PHE A 5 -10.62 23.78 -35.01
C PHE A 5 -9.54 23.13 -34.14
N THR A 6 -9.03 23.87 -33.17
CA THR A 6 -8.15 23.35 -32.13
C THR A 6 -8.96 22.46 -31.19
N LYS A 7 -8.74 21.15 -31.25
CA LYS A 7 -9.29 20.18 -30.29
C LYS A 7 -8.72 20.47 -28.90
N VAL A 8 -9.55 21.00 -28.00
CA VAL A 8 -9.22 21.11 -26.57
C VAL A 8 -9.31 19.71 -25.98
N ALA A 9 -8.15 19.09 -25.74
CA ALA A 9 -8.07 17.87 -24.94
C ALA A 9 -8.39 18.25 -23.48
N VAL A 10 -9.57 17.86 -23.02
CA VAL A 10 -9.93 17.93 -21.60
C VAL A 10 -9.11 16.86 -20.88
N ALA A 11 -7.97 17.27 -20.31
CA ALA A 11 -7.22 16.46 -19.38
C ALA A 11 -8.00 16.37 -18.06
N THR A 12 -8.67 15.24 -17.83
CA THR A 12 -9.25 14.91 -16.52
C THR A 12 -8.11 14.82 -15.51
N VAL A 13 -7.88 15.91 -14.77
CA VAL A 13 -7.00 15.91 -13.59
C VAL A 13 -7.67 15.04 -12.55
N LEU A 14 -7.30 13.75 -12.51
CA LEU A 14 -7.44 12.95 -11.32
C LEU A 14 -6.66 13.69 -10.23
N ALA A 15 -7.37 14.28 -9.28
CA ALA A 15 -6.80 14.82 -8.06
C ALA A 15 -6.10 13.64 -7.34
N GLY A 16 -4.85 13.39 -7.70
CA GLY A 16 -3.94 12.60 -6.91
C GLY A 16 -3.75 13.39 -5.63
N THR A 17 -4.43 12.99 -4.57
CA THR A 17 -4.02 13.32 -3.21
C THR A 17 -2.58 12.89 -3.11
N THR A 18 -1.66 13.84 -3.26
CA THR A 18 -0.24 13.62 -3.10
C THR A 18 -0.06 12.96 -1.74
N LEU A 19 0.52 11.76 -1.72
CA LEU A 19 0.86 10.97 -0.52
C LEU A 19 1.83 11.69 0.43
N PHE A 20 2.08 12.98 0.21
CA PHE A 20 3.10 13.79 0.86
C PHE A 20 2.51 15.17 1.17
N GLY A 21 1.85 15.26 2.33
CA GLY A 21 1.56 16.52 3.01
C GLY A 21 2.42 16.59 4.26
N GLY A 22 3.65 17.10 4.14
CA GLY A 22 4.58 17.29 5.24
C GLY A 22 6.02 17.36 4.74
N ALA A 23 6.84 18.25 5.31
CA ALA A 23 8.22 18.51 4.91
C ALA A 23 9.04 17.20 4.85
N ALA A 24 9.29 16.71 3.64
CA ALA A 24 9.92 15.43 3.38
C ALA A 24 11.37 15.42 3.90
N SER A 25 11.75 14.41 4.70
CA SER A 25 13.11 13.88 4.55
C SER A 25 13.28 13.45 3.11
N ALA A 26 14.42 13.74 2.49
CA ALA A 26 14.69 13.24 1.16
C ALA A 26 14.54 11.72 1.16
N ALA A 27 13.48 11.21 0.52
CA ALA A 27 13.30 9.78 0.33
C ALA A 27 14.55 9.27 -0.40
N THR A 28 15.10 8.14 0.05
CA THR A 28 16.23 7.53 -0.67
C THR A 28 15.75 7.10 -2.06
N LYS A 29 16.68 6.97 -3.02
CA LYS A 29 16.32 6.46 -4.35
C LYS A 29 15.59 5.11 -4.28
N ASP A 30 15.98 4.27 -3.32
CA ASP A 30 15.35 2.97 -3.10
C ASP A 30 13.94 3.10 -2.52
N GLU A 31 13.72 3.98 -1.53
CA GLU A 31 12.38 4.30 -0.99
C GLU A 31 11.44 4.81 -2.08
N THR A 32 11.92 5.74 -2.92
CA THR A 32 11.14 6.27 -4.05
C THR A 32 10.77 5.14 -5.02
N LYS A 33 11.73 4.29 -5.40
CA LYS A 33 11.49 3.17 -6.32
C LYS A 33 10.45 2.18 -5.79
N VAL A 34 10.48 1.83 -4.49
CA VAL A 34 9.50 0.89 -3.92
C VAL A 34 8.13 1.52 -3.76
N THR A 35 8.08 2.81 -3.42
CA THR A 35 6.83 3.58 -3.29
C THR A 35 6.16 3.79 -4.65
N ASP A 36 6.93 4.11 -5.68
CA ASP A 36 6.43 4.24 -7.06
C ASP A 36 5.88 2.91 -7.56
N ARG A 37 6.57 1.80 -7.29
CA ARG A 37 6.11 0.45 -7.61
C ARG A 37 4.80 0.12 -6.90
N TYR A 38 4.72 0.37 -5.59
CA TYR A 38 3.51 0.18 -4.82
C TYR A 38 2.34 0.99 -5.41
N THR A 39 2.58 2.25 -5.79
CA THR A 39 1.57 3.15 -6.37
C THR A 39 1.12 2.70 -7.76
N ALA A 40 2.05 2.25 -8.60
CA ALA A 40 1.77 1.79 -9.95
C ALA A 40 0.99 0.46 -10.00
N LEU A 41 1.16 -0.40 -8.99
CA LEU A 41 0.40 -1.64 -8.85
C LEU A 41 -1.03 -1.36 -8.40
N LYS A 42 -2.01 -1.80 -9.21
CA LYS A 42 -3.44 -1.59 -8.96
C LYS A 42 -4.17 -2.91 -8.74
N ALA A 43 -5.18 -2.88 -7.88
CA ALA A 43 -6.08 -4.01 -7.68
C ALA A 43 -6.61 -4.54 -9.02
N GLY A 44 -6.75 -5.86 -9.13
CA GLY A 44 -7.25 -6.53 -10.33
C GLY A 44 -6.21 -6.81 -11.41
N MET A 45 -5.01 -6.20 -11.35
CA MET A 45 -3.92 -6.49 -12.28
C MET A 45 -3.59 -7.98 -12.29
N THR A 46 -3.39 -8.57 -13.47
CA THR A 46 -2.89 -9.95 -13.57
C THR A 46 -1.43 -10.03 -13.12
N ILE A 47 -0.94 -11.23 -12.80
CA ILE A 47 0.48 -11.45 -12.51
C ILE A 47 1.37 -10.93 -13.66
N GLU A 48 0.95 -11.07 -14.92
CA GLU A 48 1.71 -10.52 -16.04
C GLU A 48 1.76 -8.99 -16.02
N GLN A 49 0.64 -8.32 -15.77
CA GLN A 49 0.57 -6.86 -15.67
C GLN A 49 1.41 -6.35 -14.49
N ALA A 50 1.30 -7.00 -13.34
CA ALA A 50 2.12 -6.69 -12.18
C ALA A 50 3.61 -6.92 -12.44
N ALA A 51 3.98 -8.00 -13.14
CA ALA A 51 5.36 -8.28 -13.51
C ALA A 51 5.95 -7.19 -14.43
N LYS A 52 5.15 -6.61 -15.34
CA LYS A 52 5.59 -5.45 -16.15
C LYS A 52 5.96 -4.25 -15.27
N VAL A 53 5.19 -3.99 -14.22
CA VAL A 53 5.49 -2.91 -13.26
C VAL A 53 6.74 -3.24 -12.42
N ILE A 54 6.87 -4.48 -11.97
CA ILE A 54 7.96 -4.89 -11.06
C ILE A 54 9.31 -5.01 -11.79
N TYR A 55 9.32 -5.59 -12.99
CA TYR A 55 10.54 -5.99 -13.70
C TYR A 55 10.78 -5.23 -15.01
N GLY A 56 9.88 -4.33 -15.41
CA GLY A 56 10.01 -3.56 -16.65
C GLY A 56 10.11 -4.46 -17.88
N LYS A 57 11.05 -4.14 -18.78
CA LYS A 57 11.26 -4.85 -20.06
C LYS A 57 11.52 -6.36 -19.91
N ASP A 58 12.09 -6.79 -18.78
CA ASP A 58 12.48 -8.18 -18.56
C ASP A 58 11.35 -9.04 -17.95
N TYR A 59 10.13 -8.51 -17.79
CA TYR A 59 9.01 -9.20 -17.14
C TYR A 59 8.73 -10.60 -17.71
N LYS A 60 8.82 -10.79 -19.04
CA LYS A 60 8.55 -12.10 -19.66
C LYS A 60 9.50 -13.19 -19.16
N LYS A 61 10.75 -12.84 -18.88
CA LYS A 61 11.76 -13.78 -18.33
C LYS A 61 11.44 -14.21 -16.90
N GLN A 62 10.62 -13.43 -16.19
CA GLN A 62 10.24 -13.65 -14.80
C GLN A 62 8.92 -14.42 -14.64
N LEU A 63 8.29 -14.82 -15.75
CA LEU A 63 7.02 -15.55 -15.74
C LEU A 63 7.21 -17.02 -16.11
N THR A 64 6.35 -17.86 -15.55
CA THR A 64 6.22 -19.27 -15.93
C THR A 64 4.76 -19.71 -15.83
N LYS A 65 4.46 -20.93 -16.32
CA LYS A 65 3.16 -21.57 -16.17
C LYS A 65 3.25 -22.66 -15.11
N LYS A 66 2.32 -22.64 -14.15
CA LYS A 66 2.14 -23.71 -13.15
C LYS A 66 0.67 -24.03 -13.02
N SER A 67 0.31 -25.30 -13.22
CA SER A 67 -1.09 -25.78 -13.13
C SER A 67 -2.07 -24.91 -13.92
N GLY A 68 -1.74 -24.64 -15.19
CA GLY A 68 -2.53 -23.82 -16.11
C GLY A 68 -2.51 -22.31 -15.86
N SER A 69 -1.90 -21.85 -14.77
CA SER A 69 -1.92 -20.44 -14.35
C SER A 69 -0.58 -19.77 -14.65
N THR A 70 -0.60 -18.49 -15.05
CA THR A 70 0.62 -17.67 -15.13
C THR A 70 1.05 -17.26 -13.73
N VAL A 71 2.30 -17.53 -13.37
CA VAL A 71 2.89 -17.22 -12.06
C VAL A 71 4.28 -16.61 -12.22
N LEU A 72 4.80 -15.97 -11.17
CA LEU A 72 6.21 -15.53 -11.16
C LEU A 72 7.13 -16.75 -10.99
N LYS A 73 8.34 -16.68 -11.58
CA LYS A 73 9.42 -17.65 -11.34
C LYS A 73 10.00 -17.52 -9.93
N LYS A 74 9.95 -16.31 -9.35
CA LYS A 74 10.32 -16.09 -7.94
C LYS A 74 9.48 -17.02 -7.06
N LYS A 75 10.11 -17.63 -6.06
CA LYS A 75 9.42 -18.48 -5.07
C LYS A 75 8.34 -17.65 -4.35
N ALA A 76 7.13 -18.18 -4.32
CA ALA A 76 6.04 -17.61 -3.53
C ALA A 76 6.30 -17.86 -2.04
N GLU A 77 5.89 -16.92 -1.20
CA GLU A 77 5.87 -17.09 0.26
C GLU A 77 4.93 -18.23 0.63
N PHE A 78 3.72 -18.20 0.05
CA PHE A 78 2.76 -19.28 0.16
C PHE A 78 1.93 -19.41 -1.11
N THR A 79 1.33 -20.58 -1.28
CA THR A 79 0.29 -20.84 -2.27
C THR A 79 -0.75 -21.75 -1.64
N THR A 80 -2.02 -21.35 -1.71
CA THR A 80 -3.14 -22.12 -1.15
C THR A 80 -4.28 -22.21 -2.14
N VAL A 81 -5.13 -23.22 -1.95
CA VAL A 81 -6.38 -23.38 -2.70
C VAL A 81 -7.48 -23.60 -1.69
N SER A 82 -8.52 -22.77 -1.74
CA SER A 82 -9.69 -22.88 -0.88
C SER A 82 -10.94 -22.61 -1.69
N GLN A 83 -11.94 -23.49 -1.59
CA GLN A 83 -13.23 -23.38 -2.28
C GLN A 83 -13.12 -23.11 -3.81
N GLY A 84 -12.08 -23.64 -4.45
CA GLY A 84 -11.81 -23.44 -5.88
C GLY A 84 -11.15 -22.10 -6.24
N GLN A 85 -10.89 -21.23 -5.26
CA GLN A 85 -10.04 -20.05 -5.42
C GLN A 85 -8.59 -20.40 -5.06
N LYS A 86 -7.65 -19.89 -5.85
CA LYS A 86 -6.21 -20.04 -5.59
C LYS A 86 -5.67 -18.72 -5.08
N THR A 87 -4.81 -18.76 -4.07
CA THR A 87 -4.12 -17.59 -3.53
C THR A 87 -2.62 -17.83 -3.58
N THR A 88 -1.86 -16.82 -3.97
CA THR A 88 -0.39 -16.83 -3.91
C THR A 88 0.11 -15.46 -3.47
N ALA A 89 1.19 -15.42 -2.67
CA ALA A 89 1.82 -14.18 -2.26
C ALA A 89 3.32 -14.19 -2.55
N TYR A 90 3.87 -13.02 -2.87
CA TYR A 90 5.29 -12.84 -3.17
C TYR A 90 5.85 -11.69 -2.34
N THR A 91 6.93 -11.96 -1.62
CA THR A 91 7.66 -10.96 -0.82
C THR A 91 8.86 -10.44 -1.59
N PHE A 92 9.00 -9.12 -1.66
CA PHE A 92 10.11 -8.41 -2.27
C PHE A 92 10.77 -7.56 -1.21
N SER A 93 12.05 -7.81 -0.94
CA SER A 93 12.82 -7.03 0.03
C SER A 93 14.18 -6.67 -0.56
N ASP A 94 14.78 -5.63 0.01
CA ASP A 94 16.22 -5.42 -0.11
C ASP A 94 16.92 -6.40 0.84
N GLU A 95 17.27 -7.60 0.37
CA GLU A 95 17.91 -8.65 1.18
C GLU A 95 19.27 -8.22 1.75
N LYS A 96 19.90 -7.17 1.20
CA LYS A 96 21.21 -6.72 1.66
C LYS A 96 21.10 -5.76 2.83
N ASN A 97 20.20 -4.78 2.74
CA ASN A 97 20.11 -3.70 3.73
C ASN A 97 18.81 -3.73 4.55
N PHE A 98 17.86 -4.60 4.22
CA PHE A 98 16.56 -4.75 4.87
C PHE A 98 15.82 -3.43 5.10
N THR A 99 15.93 -2.51 4.15
CA THR A 99 15.36 -1.15 4.23
C THR A 99 13.87 -1.11 3.86
N ASN A 100 13.37 -2.16 3.22
CA ASN A 100 11.98 -2.24 2.78
C ASN A 100 11.54 -3.69 2.58
N ILE A 101 10.23 -3.90 2.73
CA ILE A 101 9.55 -5.15 2.41
C ILE A 101 8.24 -4.80 1.69
N SER A 102 7.99 -5.41 0.54
CA SER A 102 6.69 -5.37 -0.14
C SER A 102 6.13 -6.77 -0.28
N VAL A 103 4.85 -6.97 0.05
CA VAL A 103 4.16 -8.23 -0.21
C VAL A 103 3.05 -7.99 -1.22
N PHE A 104 2.99 -8.80 -2.27
CA PHE A 104 1.93 -8.75 -3.27
C PHE A 104 1.17 -10.06 -3.28
N GLN A 105 -0.11 -10.00 -2.89
CA GLN A 105 -1.03 -11.13 -2.88
C GLN A 105 -1.90 -11.13 -4.13
N PHE A 106 -1.98 -12.29 -4.77
CA PHE A 106 -2.84 -12.52 -5.91
C PHE A 106 -3.83 -13.64 -5.64
N MET A 107 -5.07 -13.45 -6.06
CA MET A 107 -6.14 -14.44 -5.95
C MET A 107 -6.80 -14.68 -7.30
N THR A 108 -7.30 -15.88 -7.53
CA THR A 108 -8.16 -16.18 -8.69
C THR A 108 -9.63 -15.98 -8.34
N LYS A 109 -10.46 -15.79 -9.36
CA LYS A 109 -11.88 -16.16 -9.24
C LYS A 109 -12.01 -17.66 -8.96
N LYS A 110 -13.16 -18.08 -8.44
CA LYS A 110 -13.47 -19.50 -8.26
C LYS A 110 -13.32 -20.25 -9.59
N ASN A 111 -12.57 -21.35 -9.56
CA ASN A 111 -12.27 -22.23 -10.70
C ASN A 111 -11.55 -21.57 -11.89
N SER A 112 -10.97 -20.38 -11.69
CA SER A 112 -10.19 -19.69 -12.72
C SER A 112 -8.69 -20.02 -12.64
N SER A 113 -7.98 -19.82 -13.75
CA SER A 113 -6.52 -19.88 -13.83
C SER A 113 -5.85 -18.49 -13.82
N VAL A 114 -6.65 -17.41 -13.77
CA VAL A 114 -6.16 -16.03 -13.85
C VAL A 114 -6.08 -15.43 -12.45
N TYR A 115 -4.85 -15.28 -11.97
CA TYR A 115 -4.53 -14.54 -10.76
C TYR A 115 -4.69 -13.03 -10.97
N ARG A 116 -5.25 -12.35 -9.96
CA ARG A 116 -5.43 -10.91 -9.90
C ARG A 116 -4.89 -10.37 -8.59
N LEU A 117 -4.22 -9.22 -8.63
CA LEU A 117 -3.69 -8.55 -7.44
C LEU A 117 -4.86 -8.15 -6.54
N THR A 118 -4.90 -8.71 -5.34
CA THR A 118 -5.96 -8.47 -4.34
C THR A 118 -5.43 -7.94 -3.02
N GLY A 119 -4.12 -8.00 -2.80
CA GLY A 119 -3.46 -7.40 -1.65
C GLY A 119 -2.09 -6.85 -2.03
N LYS A 120 -1.73 -5.70 -1.46
CA LYS A 120 -0.36 -5.19 -1.50
C LYS A 120 -0.01 -4.50 -0.18
N SER A 121 1.18 -4.75 0.31
CA SER A 121 1.78 -4.05 1.44
C SER A 121 3.14 -3.47 1.05
N LEU A 122 3.55 -2.41 1.74
CA LEU A 122 4.89 -1.86 1.71
C LEU A 122 5.24 -1.32 3.09
N ASP A 123 6.28 -1.89 3.69
CA ASP A 123 6.90 -1.42 4.93
C ASP A 123 8.30 -0.87 4.63
N LEU A 124 8.63 0.24 5.30
CA LEU A 124 9.90 0.94 5.20
C LEU A 124 10.62 0.96 6.55
N PHE A 125 11.91 0.64 6.52
CA PHE A 125 12.77 0.51 7.69
C PHE A 125 13.97 1.45 7.61
N ARG A 126 14.46 1.85 8.78
CA ARG A 126 15.61 2.74 8.94
C ARG A 126 16.52 2.20 10.04
N VAL A 127 17.66 1.64 9.64
CA VAL A 127 18.63 1.01 10.55
C VAL A 127 19.18 2.00 11.58
N ASP A 128 19.22 3.29 11.23
CA ASP A 128 19.67 4.40 12.08
C ASP A 128 18.57 4.99 12.97
N SER A 129 17.33 4.52 12.87
CA SER A 129 16.23 4.95 13.73
C SER A 129 16.17 4.17 15.05
N TYR A 130 15.54 4.76 16.07
CA TYR A 130 15.45 4.14 17.39
C TYR A 130 14.60 2.86 17.39
N SER A 131 13.52 2.82 16.60
CA SER A 131 12.61 1.68 16.47
C SER A 131 12.92 0.74 15.30
N GLY A 132 13.91 1.07 14.47
CA GLY A 132 14.13 0.39 13.18
C GLY A 132 13.11 0.73 12.08
N ALA A 133 12.02 1.44 12.42
CA ALA A 133 11.00 1.88 11.49
C ALA A 133 11.38 3.17 10.76
N ARG A 134 10.77 3.44 9.60
CA ARG A 134 10.73 4.79 9.05
C ARG A 134 9.82 5.67 9.91
N GLU A 135 10.41 6.24 10.96
CA GLU A 135 9.74 7.11 11.94
C GLU A 135 9.31 8.45 11.30
N SER A 136 8.17 8.97 11.72
CA SER A 136 7.74 10.32 11.38
C SER A 136 8.61 11.34 12.10
N LYS A 137 8.95 12.44 11.42
CA LYS A 137 9.54 13.62 12.06
C LYS A 137 8.62 14.33 13.04
N MET A 138 7.32 14.06 12.97
CA MET A 138 6.32 14.67 13.83
C MET A 138 6.28 13.96 15.17
N LYS A 139 6.36 14.71 16.26
CA LYS A 139 6.44 14.18 17.62
C LYS A 139 5.10 14.32 18.32
N LEU A 140 4.70 13.31 19.09
CA LEU A 140 3.56 13.42 19.99
C LEU A 140 3.84 14.49 21.06
N LEU A 141 2.98 15.51 21.11
CA LEU A 141 3.12 16.61 22.06
C LEU A 141 2.95 16.10 23.51
N LYS A 142 3.74 16.66 24.43
CA LYS A 142 3.74 16.28 25.84
C LYS A 142 2.32 16.37 26.44
N GLY A 143 1.88 15.31 27.10
CA GLY A 143 0.57 15.22 27.75
C GLY A 143 -0.61 14.97 26.80
N LYS A 144 -0.42 14.99 25.47
CA LYS A 144 -1.45 14.61 24.51
C LYS A 144 -1.54 13.08 24.39
N LYS A 145 -2.73 12.60 24.03
CA LYS A 145 -3.02 11.17 23.88
C LYS A 145 -3.63 10.93 22.51
N ILE A 146 -3.16 9.87 21.86
CA ILE A 146 -3.76 9.34 20.64
C ILE A 146 -4.90 8.40 21.04
N LYS A 147 -6.04 8.49 20.35
CA LYS A 147 -7.23 7.68 20.64
C LYS A 147 -7.76 7.05 19.35
N THR A 148 -8.30 5.84 19.47
CA THR A 148 -9.08 5.20 18.41
C THR A 148 -10.21 6.13 17.94
N GLY A 149 -10.46 6.15 16.64
CA GLY A 149 -11.45 7.01 15.98
C GLY A 149 -10.97 8.41 15.63
N MET A 150 -9.77 8.85 16.06
CA MET A 150 -9.22 10.14 15.64
C MET A 150 -9.03 10.17 14.12
N THR A 151 -9.52 11.21 13.45
CA THR A 151 -9.23 11.46 12.03
C THR A 151 -7.78 11.89 11.82
N GLU A 152 -7.29 11.88 10.57
CA GLU A 152 -5.96 12.43 10.23
C GLU A 152 -5.76 13.85 10.78
N LYS A 153 -6.78 14.71 10.68
CA LYS A 153 -6.73 16.08 11.21
C LYS A 153 -6.65 16.13 12.75
N GLN A 154 -7.37 15.26 13.44
CA GLN A 154 -7.33 15.20 14.91
C GLN A 154 -6.01 14.62 15.42
N LEU A 155 -5.45 13.64 14.69
CA LEU A 155 -4.13 13.10 14.97
C LEU A 155 -3.06 14.17 14.73
N ASP A 156 -3.12 14.91 13.62
CA ASP A 156 -2.21 16.03 13.32
C ASP A 156 -2.19 17.07 14.45
N ALA A 157 -3.37 17.43 14.99
CA ALA A 157 -3.50 18.41 16.07
C ALA A 157 -2.86 18.00 17.41
N VAL A 158 -2.47 16.72 17.58
CA VAL A 158 -1.74 16.24 18.77
C VAL A 158 -0.26 16.02 18.52
N LEU A 159 0.22 16.28 17.30
CA LEU A 159 1.61 16.16 16.90
C LEU A 159 2.28 17.54 16.80
N SER A 160 3.61 17.56 16.82
CA SER A 160 4.39 18.75 16.49
C SER A 160 4.33 19.01 14.98
N GLY A 161 4.31 20.27 14.57
CA GLY A 161 4.38 20.63 13.15
C GLY A 161 3.02 20.58 12.46
N SER A 162 3.02 20.24 11.17
CA SER A 162 1.81 20.12 10.35
C SER A 162 1.89 18.89 9.46
N GLY A 163 0.78 18.17 9.39
CA GLY A 163 0.67 16.88 8.76
C GLY A 163 1.20 15.75 9.64
N LEU A 164 0.94 14.51 9.23
CA LEU A 164 1.40 13.31 9.94
C LEU A 164 2.86 12.96 9.64
N GLY A 165 3.49 13.66 8.70
CA GLY A 165 4.84 13.36 8.23
C GLY A 165 4.90 12.00 7.53
N GLU A 166 5.97 11.26 7.80
CA GLU A 166 6.33 10.04 7.08
C GLU A 166 5.62 8.81 7.64
N TRP A 167 4.97 8.04 6.76
CA TRP A 167 4.45 6.73 7.10
C TRP A 167 5.59 5.68 7.10
N THR A 168 5.40 4.67 7.95
CA THR A 168 6.23 3.48 8.09
C THR A 168 5.73 2.36 7.18
N GLY A 169 4.42 2.14 7.14
CA GLY A 169 3.80 1.09 6.33
C GLY A 169 2.52 1.56 5.61
N VAL A 170 2.21 0.92 4.49
CA VAL A 170 0.94 1.08 3.78
C VAL A 170 0.43 -0.27 3.28
N ASP A 171 -0.85 -0.55 3.50
CA ASP A 171 -1.49 -1.75 3.00
C ASP A 171 -2.77 -1.45 2.25
N SER A 172 -3.08 -2.30 1.27
CA SER A 172 -4.36 -2.29 0.60
C SER A 172 -4.82 -3.70 0.31
N ILE A 173 -6.10 -3.95 0.55
CA ILE A 173 -6.82 -5.15 0.15
C ILE A 173 -7.98 -4.70 -0.75
N ASP A 174 -8.17 -5.38 -1.88
CA ASP A 174 -9.33 -5.21 -2.74
C ASP A 174 -9.65 -6.53 -3.45
N TRP A 175 -10.70 -7.19 -2.98
CA TRP A 175 -11.14 -8.47 -3.49
C TRP A 175 -12.20 -8.33 -4.58
N THR A 176 -12.61 -7.11 -4.95
CA THR A 176 -13.74 -6.93 -5.87
C THR A 176 -13.52 -7.59 -7.23
N SER A 177 -12.27 -7.60 -7.72
CA SER A 177 -11.91 -8.18 -9.02
C SER A 177 -12.03 -9.71 -9.11
N ILE A 178 -12.09 -10.40 -7.97
CA ILE A 178 -12.20 -11.86 -7.89
C ILE A 178 -13.61 -12.34 -7.55
N GLN A 179 -14.54 -11.43 -7.28
CA GLN A 179 -15.93 -11.76 -6.99
C GLN A 179 -16.82 -11.62 -8.23
N THR A 180 -17.93 -12.33 -8.22
CA THR A 180 -19.09 -12.13 -9.09
C THR A 180 -19.96 -10.99 -8.55
N LYS A 181 -20.89 -10.48 -9.37
CA LYS A 181 -21.83 -9.44 -8.95
C LYS A 181 -22.63 -9.86 -7.71
N GLN A 182 -23.16 -11.08 -7.71
CA GLN A 182 -23.92 -11.62 -6.59
C GLN A 182 -23.09 -11.70 -5.29
N GLU A 183 -21.83 -12.13 -5.39
CA GLU A 183 -20.94 -12.18 -4.23
C GLU A 183 -20.61 -10.77 -3.69
N LEU A 184 -20.51 -9.77 -4.56
CA LEU A 184 -20.37 -8.37 -4.15
C LEU A 184 -21.62 -7.86 -3.44
N ASP A 185 -22.81 -8.21 -3.94
CA ASP A 185 -24.09 -7.86 -3.32
C ASP A 185 -24.23 -8.49 -1.91
N TYR A 186 -23.56 -9.63 -1.66
CA TYR A 186 -23.43 -10.26 -0.35
C TYR A 186 -22.26 -9.72 0.51
N GLY A 187 -21.56 -8.67 0.06
CA GLY A 187 -20.50 -8.04 0.84
C GLY A 187 -19.16 -8.79 0.83
N LEU A 188 -18.95 -9.77 -0.07
CA LEU A 188 -17.69 -10.51 -0.18
C LEU A 188 -16.59 -9.72 -0.92
N GLY A 189 -16.92 -8.54 -1.43
CA GLY A 189 -16.00 -7.58 -2.06
C GLY A 189 -15.22 -6.77 -1.04
N ILE A 190 -14.42 -7.43 -0.20
CA ILE A 190 -13.65 -6.77 0.86
C ILE A 190 -12.71 -5.72 0.27
N LYS A 191 -12.75 -4.52 0.85
CA LYS A 191 -11.80 -3.44 0.60
C LYS A 191 -11.28 -2.90 1.91
N ALA A 192 -9.97 -2.74 2.01
CA ALA A 192 -9.32 -2.14 3.16
C ALA A 192 -8.10 -1.34 2.70
N LEU A 193 -7.85 -0.21 3.36
CA LEU A 193 -6.63 0.55 3.22
C LEU A 193 -6.14 0.91 4.61
N SER A 194 -4.85 0.72 4.87
CA SER A 194 -4.21 1.10 6.11
C SER A 194 -2.94 1.91 5.87
N LYS A 195 -2.64 2.79 6.82
CA LYS A 195 -1.35 3.46 6.94
C LYS A 195 -0.83 3.25 8.36
N THR A 196 0.43 2.91 8.49
CA THR A 196 1.11 2.76 9.76
C THR A 196 2.11 3.90 9.92
N TYR A 197 2.08 4.55 11.07
CA TYR A 197 3.00 5.61 11.46
C TYR A 197 3.71 5.23 12.76
N VAL A 198 4.96 5.66 12.90
CA VAL A 198 5.69 5.59 14.17
C VAL A 198 6.11 7.02 14.55
N PHE A 199 5.52 7.55 15.62
CA PHE A 199 5.79 8.90 16.11
C PHE A 199 6.76 8.87 17.30
N PRO A 200 7.83 9.67 17.29
CA PRO A 200 8.58 9.98 18.50
C PRO A 200 7.70 10.66 19.54
N THR A 201 8.03 10.45 20.82
CA THR A 201 7.40 11.17 21.93
C THR A 201 8.36 12.21 22.50
N SER A 202 7.97 12.90 23.57
CA SER A 202 8.88 13.76 24.34
C SER A 202 9.95 12.98 25.12
N THR A 203 9.85 11.65 25.17
CA THR A 203 10.87 10.74 25.74
C THR A 203 11.49 9.89 24.63
N THR A 204 12.32 8.91 24.98
CA THR A 204 12.87 7.96 24.02
C THR A 204 11.81 7.00 23.45
N GLN A 205 10.63 6.89 24.06
CA GLN A 205 9.56 5.99 23.60
C GLN A 205 9.02 6.40 22.22
N ARG A 206 8.52 5.39 21.49
CA ARG A 206 7.80 5.59 20.23
C ARG A 206 6.34 5.18 20.35
N LYS A 207 5.50 5.78 19.52
CA LYS A 207 4.10 5.41 19.37
C LYS A 207 3.85 4.92 17.95
N LEU A 208 3.61 3.62 17.84
CA LEU A 208 3.08 3.02 16.62
C LEU A 208 1.58 3.29 16.56
N VAL A 209 1.11 3.75 15.41
CA VAL A 209 -0.29 4.10 15.16
C VAL A 209 -0.70 3.49 13.83
N ILE A 210 -1.77 2.72 13.83
CA ILE A 210 -2.38 2.16 12.62
C ILE A 210 -3.63 2.98 12.34
N MET A 211 -3.73 3.48 11.11
CA MET A 211 -4.91 4.17 10.60
C MET A 211 -5.56 3.34 9.50
N ASN A 212 -6.86 3.13 9.59
CA ASN A 212 -7.66 2.48 8.55
C ASN A 212 -8.50 3.51 7.80
N TYR A 213 -8.70 3.31 6.49
CA TYR A 213 -9.61 4.13 5.72
C TYR A 213 -11.06 3.72 5.99
N ASP A 214 -11.81 4.63 6.58
CA ASP A 214 -13.26 4.53 6.70
C ASP A 214 -13.87 4.91 5.35
N TYR A 215 -14.42 3.92 4.64
CA TYR A 215 -15.04 4.13 3.33
C TYR A 215 -16.38 4.87 3.39
N GLU A 216 -17.08 4.84 4.53
CA GLU A 216 -18.34 5.57 4.72
C GLU A 216 -18.05 7.05 4.94
N LYS A 217 -17.12 7.35 5.84
CA LYS A 217 -16.68 8.73 6.16
C LYS A 217 -15.67 9.29 5.17
N LYS A 218 -15.16 8.45 4.27
CA LYS A 218 -14.14 8.78 3.24
C LYS A 218 -12.87 9.41 3.84
N THR A 219 -12.43 8.94 4.98
CA THR A 219 -11.27 9.47 5.71
C THR A 219 -10.52 8.38 6.46
N TYR A 220 -9.24 8.59 6.74
CA TYR A 220 -8.51 7.70 7.62
C TYR A 220 -8.80 8.02 9.09
N THR A 221 -9.02 6.98 9.89
CA THR A 221 -9.16 7.07 11.34
C THR A 221 -8.18 6.16 12.04
N VAL A 222 -7.70 6.58 13.21
CA VAL A 222 -6.87 5.73 14.08
C VAL A 222 -7.68 4.49 14.47
N GLU A 223 -7.18 3.33 14.08
CA GLU A 223 -7.69 2.04 14.50
C GLU A 223 -7.11 1.67 15.87
N SER A 224 -5.79 1.69 15.96
CA SER A 224 -5.06 1.25 17.14
C SER A 224 -3.75 2.04 17.33
N GLN A 225 -3.23 1.99 18.56
CA GLN A 225 -1.92 2.53 18.90
C GLN A 225 -1.25 1.70 19.99
N THR A 226 0.08 1.61 19.93
CA THR A 226 0.90 0.86 20.88
C THR A 226 2.21 1.62 21.15
N SER A 227 2.72 1.55 22.39
CA SER A 227 4.08 2.03 22.68
C SER A 227 5.11 0.99 22.24
N LEU A 228 6.18 1.44 21.58
CA LEU A 228 7.39 0.66 21.32
C LEU A 228 8.48 1.05 22.32
#